data_AF-A0A2V6KPI8-F1
#
_entry.id   AF-A0A2V6KPI8-F1
#
_cell.length_a   1.000
_cell.length_b   1.000
_cell.length_c   1.000
_cell.angle_alpha   90.00
_cell.angle_beta   90.00
_cell.angle_gamma   90.00
#
_symmetry.space_group_name_H-M   'P 1'
#
loop_
_entity.id
_entity.type
_entity.pdbx_description
1 polymer ?
#
loop_
_entity_poly.entity_id
_entity_poly.type
_entity_poly.pdbx_seq_one_letter_code
_entity_poly.pdbx_strand_id
1 'polypeptide(L)'
;FVRDLRFLLDQWAQVEQFIREEPAPCRLFEEPDLIGRTVRDFLTEEIDDVVCDDRGSTERMIEMIGQISRRARNRVHHYDSAMPIFETYGVQKQIDDAFHRQVWLKCGGYIVIDETEALVAIDVNTGRNKGGRDVEKTILQTNLEAADEIARQLRLRNIGGLIIADFIDMKSRKDQQAVYGLMKERLNRDKAKTHILPISQLGLMEMTRQRAQESLSDTIYENCPYCGGRGVVKTSMTTSVELHRTLNTVMRKYQESIHDIRVILNPGVLKRLKEEDEELLVELERRYAGRLTFRGDPTFHHEKFVITDANTGTELHA
;
A
#
# COMPACT_ATOMS: atom_id res chain seq x y z
N PHE A 1 -5.82 31.11 15.24
CA PHE A 1 -4.53 31.84 15.27
C PHE A 1 -4.18 32.37 16.67
N VAL A 2 -4.91 33.35 17.26
CA VAL A 2 -4.53 33.93 18.58
C VAL A 2 -4.51 32.91 19.72
N ARG A 3 -5.49 31.99 19.77
CA ARG A 3 -5.53 30.92 20.78
C ARG A 3 -4.38 29.92 20.64
N ASP A 4 -4.00 29.64 19.41
CA ASP A 4 -2.95 28.68 19.04
C ASP A 4 -1.56 29.24 19.39
N LEU A 5 -1.32 30.52 19.09
CA LEU A 5 -0.11 31.23 19.49
C LEU A 5 0.08 31.25 21.02
N ARG A 6 -1.00 31.51 21.76
CA ARG A 6 -0.93 31.52 23.23
C ARG A 6 -0.54 30.16 23.80
N PHE A 7 -1.12 29.09 23.27
CA PHE A 7 -0.77 27.72 23.65
C PHE A 7 0.71 27.43 23.40
N LEU A 8 1.24 27.80 22.24
CA LEU A 8 2.67 27.64 21.92
C LEU A 8 3.59 28.44 22.85
N LEU A 9 3.19 29.66 23.24
CA LEU A 9 3.94 30.49 24.19
C LEU A 9 3.93 29.90 25.60
N ASP A 10 2.79 29.36 26.06
CA ASP A 10 2.67 28.71 27.37
C ASP A 10 3.52 27.43 27.42
N GLN A 11 3.53 26.64 26.34
CA GLN A 11 4.44 25.48 26.20
C GLN A 11 5.91 25.89 26.21
N TRP A 12 6.27 26.96 25.49
CA TRP A 12 7.64 27.46 25.47
C TRP A 12 8.10 27.91 26.87
N ALA A 13 7.24 28.59 27.62
CA ALA A 13 7.54 29.00 28.98
C ALA A 13 7.79 27.81 29.92
N GLN A 14 7.03 26.71 29.80
CA GLN A 14 7.29 25.48 30.55
C GLN A 14 8.64 24.86 30.20
N VAL A 15 8.98 24.81 28.91
CA VAL A 15 10.29 24.31 28.45
C VAL A 15 11.42 25.15 29.03
N GLU A 16 11.32 26.48 28.99
CA GLU A 16 12.32 27.38 29.57
C GLU A 16 12.45 27.24 31.09
N GLN A 17 11.36 26.90 31.78
CA GLN A 17 11.37 26.65 33.22
C GLN A 17 12.12 25.35 33.53
N PHE A 18 11.81 24.25 32.84
CA PHE A 18 12.50 22.97 33.04
C PHE A 18 14.00 23.06 32.73
N ILE A 19 14.39 23.82 31.71
CA ILE A 19 15.82 24.08 31.41
C ILE A 19 16.55 24.70 32.61
N ARG A 20 15.87 25.56 33.38
CA ARG A 20 16.49 26.27 34.52
C ARG A 20 16.50 25.45 35.81
N GLU A 21 15.47 24.63 36.02
CA GLU A 21 15.21 23.97 37.30
C GLU A 21 15.71 22.52 37.36
N GLU A 22 15.71 21.79 36.24
CA GLU A 22 16.01 20.35 36.22
C GLU A 22 17.46 20.06 35.80
N PRO A 23 18.22 19.24 36.56
CA PRO A 23 19.56 18.82 36.15
C PRO A 23 19.51 17.82 34.98
N ALA A 24 20.48 17.93 34.07
CA ALA A 24 20.55 17.05 32.90
C ALA A 24 20.99 15.60 33.27
N PRO A 25 20.53 14.56 32.53
CA PRO A 25 19.58 14.62 31.41
C PRO A 25 18.11 14.58 31.89
N CYS A 26 17.28 15.49 31.37
CA CYS A 26 15.85 15.54 31.64
C CYS A 26 15.04 15.71 30.34
N ARG A 27 13.78 15.27 30.34
CA ARG A 27 12.87 15.43 29.20
C ARG A 27 12.17 16.77 29.29
N LEU A 28 12.56 17.71 28.43
CA LEU A 28 12.01 19.07 28.42
C LEU A 28 10.63 19.17 27.75
N PHE A 29 10.42 18.36 26.70
CA PHE A 29 9.20 18.35 25.93
C PHE A 29 8.94 16.94 25.40
N GLU A 30 7.67 16.54 25.40
CA GLU A 30 7.21 15.31 24.80
C GLU A 30 6.21 15.68 23.71
N GLU A 31 6.38 15.14 22.51
CA GLU A 31 5.39 15.35 21.47
C GLU A 31 4.04 14.80 21.91
N PRO A 32 2.93 15.51 21.64
CA PRO A 32 1.61 15.04 22.02
C PRO A 32 1.33 13.66 21.44
N ASP A 33 0.73 12.79 22.25
CA ASP A 33 0.19 11.52 21.80
C ASP A 33 -0.94 11.71 20.76
N LEU A 34 -1.49 10.61 20.25
CA LEU A 34 -2.57 10.66 19.25
C LEU A 34 -3.73 11.57 19.72
N ILE A 35 -4.09 11.49 21.01
CA ILE A 35 -5.18 12.27 21.59
C ILE A 35 -4.84 13.75 21.59
N GLY A 36 -3.65 14.13 22.05
CA GLY A 36 -3.21 15.52 22.06
C GLY A 36 -3.13 16.12 20.65
N ARG A 37 -2.66 15.37 19.65
CA ARG A 37 -2.66 15.80 18.24
C ARG A 37 -4.09 15.95 17.69
N THR A 38 -4.95 14.96 17.96
CA THR A 38 -6.39 14.98 17.64
C THR A 38 -7.03 16.25 18.19
N VAL A 39 -6.83 16.57 19.48
CA VAL A 39 -7.40 17.78 20.09
C VAL A 39 -6.91 19.05 19.42
N ARG A 40 -5.60 19.20 19.18
CA ARG A 40 -5.05 20.38 18.48
C ARG A 40 -5.69 20.56 17.10
N ASP A 41 -5.86 19.46 16.39
CA ASP A 41 -6.31 19.43 15.01
C ASP A 41 -7.83 19.60 14.87
N PHE A 42 -8.62 19.19 15.87
CA PHE A 42 -10.09 19.17 15.84
C PHE A 42 -10.76 20.39 16.51
N LEU A 43 -9.98 21.35 17.01
CA LEU A 43 -10.51 22.61 17.57
C LEU A 43 -10.93 23.62 16.48
N THR A 44 -11.43 23.15 15.33
CA THR A 44 -12.01 23.99 14.28
C THR A 44 -13.51 24.16 14.49
N GLU A 45 -14.08 25.26 13.97
CA GLU A 45 -15.52 25.51 14.09
C GLU A 45 -16.35 24.49 13.29
N GLU A 46 -15.75 23.85 12.28
CA GLU A 46 -16.38 22.91 11.35
C GLU A 46 -16.77 21.54 11.95
N ILE A 47 -16.28 21.18 13.14
CA ILE A 47 -16.43 19.81 13.67
C ILE A 47 -17.50 19.75 14.75
N ASP A 48 -18.73 19.36 14.41
CA ASP A 48 -19.88 19.38 15.31
C ASP A 48 -19.70 18.61 16.62
N ASP A 49 -19.25 17.36 16.54
CA ASP A 49 -19.09 16.46 17.69
C ASP A 49 -17.81 15.61 17.56
N VAL A 50 -17.21 15.28 18.71
CA VAL A 50 -16.09 14.35 18.86
C VAL A 50 -16.56 13.20 19.74
N VAL A 51 -16.48 11.99 19.21
CA VAL A 51 -17.03 10.79 19.87
C VAL A 51 -15.89 9.81 20.14
N CYS A 52 -15.79 9.30 21.36
CA CYS A 52 -14.74 8.38 21.79
C CYS A 52 -15.32 7.24 22.63
N ASP A 53 -14.94 6.01 22.31
CA ASP A 53 -15.40 4.77 22.95
C ASP A 53 -14.54 4.32 24.14
N ASP A 54 -13.44 5.04 24.42
CA ASP A 54 -12.64 4.85 25.64
C ASP A 54 -12.88 5.98 26.64
N ARG A 55 -13.31 5.61 27.85
CA ARG A 55 -13.62 6.56 28.91
C ARG A 55 -12.41 7.37 29.35
N GLY A 56 -11.26 6.71 29.54
CA GLY A 56 -10.03 7.39 29.99
C GLY A 56 -9.54 8.43 28.99
N SER A 57 -9.60 8.09 27.70
CA SER A 57 -9.27 8.99 26.59
C SER A 57 -10.26 10.14 26.48
N THR A 58 -11.56 9.88 26.68
CA THR A 58 -12.61 10.91 26.66
C THR A 58 -12.41 11.95 27.76
N GLU A 59 -12.18 11.51 29.00
CA GLU A 59 -11.94 12.40 30.14
C GLU A 59 -10.68 13.26 29.91
N ARG A 60 -9.61 12.66 29.38
CA ARG A 60 -8.37 13.35 29.01
C ARG A 60 -8.59 14.41 27.93
N MET A 61 -9.38 14.11 26.90
CA MET A 61 -9.76 15.07 25.86
C MET A 61 -10.54 16.25 26.42
N ILE A 62 -11.52 15.98 27.29
CA ILE A 62 -12.35 17.00 27.95
C ILE A 62 -11.49 17.96 28.78
N GLU A 63 -10.50 17.44 29.50
CA GLU A 63 -9.57 18.25 30.29
C GLU A 63 -8.71 19.15 29.39
N MET A 64 -8.05 18.58 28.38
CA MET A 64 -7.19 19.33 27.44
C MET A 64 -7.98 20.41 26.69
N ILE A 65 -9.16 20.08 26.16
CA ILE A 65 -10.02 21.03 25.46
C ILE A 65 -10.55 22.09 26.43
N GLY A 66 -10.85 21.71 27.67
CA GLY A 66 -11.35 22.62 28.70
C GLY A 66 -10.39 23.77 29.03
N GLN A 67 -9.08 23.55 28.92
CA GLN A 67 -8.05 24.58 29.10
C GLN A 67 -8.07 25.62 27.97
N ILE A 68 -8.45 25.22 26.75
CA ILE A 68 -8.42 26.06 25.55
C ILE A 68 -9.77 26.73 25.28
N SER A 69 -10.86 25.97 25.37
CA SER A 69 -12.20 26.42 25.01
C SER A 69 -13.30 25.64 25.75
N ARG A 70 -13.99 26.32 26.68
CA ARG A 70 -15.16 25.76 27.38
C ARG A 70 -16.30 25.37 26.44
N ARG A 71 -16.48 26.07 25.31
CA ARG A 71 -17.53 25.75 24.32
C ARG A 71 -17.24 24.44 23.59
N ALA A 72 -15.97 24.22 23.24
CA ALA A 72 -15.55 23.01 22.53
C ALA A 72 -15.62 21.76 23.42
N ARG A 73 -15.46 21.93 24.74
CA ARG A 73 -15.60 20.84 25.73
C ARG A 73 -16.94 20.12 25.63
N ASN A 74 -18.03 20.84 25.35
CA ASN A 74 -19.37 20.28 25.26
C ASN A 74 -19.63 19.46 23.99
N ARG A 75 -18.68 19.43 23.04
CA ARG A 75 -18.76 18.65 21.80
C ARG A 75 -18.16 17.26 21.95
N VAL A 76 -17.52 16.96 23.09
CA VAL A 76 -16.83 15.68 23.32
C VAL A 76 -17.76 14.74 24.07
N HIS A 77 -18.06 13.59 23.49
CA HIS A 77 -19.01 12.61 24.02
C HIS A 77 -18.37 11.24 24.17
N HIS A 78 -18.63 10.60 25.30
CA HIS A 78 -18.28 9.19 25.48
C HIS A 78 -19.32 8.31 24.80
N TYR A 79 -18.84 7.31 24.06
CA TYR A 79 -19.66 6.33 23.39
C TYR A 79 -19.64 5.01 24.14
N ASP A 80 -20.78 4.63 24.72
CA ASP A 80 -20.91 3.48 25.65
C ASP A 80 -21.84 2.38 25.11
N SER A 81 -21.97 2.29 23.79
CA SER A 81 -22.82 1.27 23.16
C SER A 81 -22.03 -0.01 22.96
N ALA A 82 -22.73 -1.16 22.98
CA ALA A 82 -22.14 -2.46 22.72
C ALA A 82 -21.64 -2.63 21.26
N MET A 83 -22.26 -1.91 20.31
CA MET A 83 -21.83 -1.95 18.90
C MET A 83 -20.62 -1.03 18.70
N PRO A 84 -19.53 -1.48 18.04
CA PRO A 84 -18.35 -0.65 17.82
C PRO A 84 -18.67 0.71 17.20
N ILE A 85 -17.94 1.74 17.62
CA ILE A 85 -18.18 3.13 17.20
C ILE A 85 -18.12 3.26 15.67
N PHE A 86 -17.10 2.70 15.01
CA PHE A 86 -16.94 2.82 13.56
C PHE A 86 -18.00 2.07 12.76
N GLU A 87 -18.56 0.98 13.28
CA GLU A 87 -19.67 0.28 12.64
C GLU A 87 -20.95 1.11 12.71
N THR A 88 -21.20 1.72 13.87
CA THR A 88 -22.39 2.55 14.12
C THR A 88 -22.45 3.77 13.21
N TYR A 89 -21.29 4.37 12.91
CA TYR A 89 -21.19 5.49 11.98
C TYR A 89 -20.92 5.07 10.51
N GLY A 90 -20.85 3.76 10.20
CA GLY A 90 -20.59 3.28 8.85
C GLY A 90 -19.19 3.64 8.31
N VAL A 91 -18.24 3.90 9.21
CA VAL A 91 -16.85 4.24 8.89
C VAL A 91 -16.01 2.98 8.67
N GLN A 92 -16.31 1.89 9.39
CA GLN A 92 -15.52 0.65 9.34
C GLN A 92 -15.36 0.15 7.89
N LYS A 93 -16.47 0.06 7.15
CA LYS A 93 -16.44 -0.34 5.74
C LYS A 93 -15.55 0.56 4.88
N GLN A 94 -15.54 1.87 5.14
CA GLN A 94 -14.72 2.81 4.39
C GLN A 94 -13.23 2.66 4.71
N ILE A 95 -12.89 2.27 5.94
CA ILE A 95 -11.52 1.94 6.35
C ILE A 95 -11.08 0.68 5.62
N ASP A 96 -11.89 -0.38 5.64
CA ASP A 96 -11.57 -1.64 4.97
C ASP A 96 -11.40 -1.43 3.45
N ASP A 97 -12.31 -0.67 2.84
CA ASP A 97 -12.26 -0.32 1.41
C ASP A 97 -11.04 0.58 1.09
N ALA A 98 -10.53 1.36 2.04
CA ALA A 98 -9.43 2.29 1.83
C ALA A 98 -8.09 1.59 1.56
N PHE A 99 -7.91 0.31 1.88
CA PHE A 99 -6.65 -0.40 1.60
C PHE A 99 -6.71 -1.33 0.39
N HIS A 100 -7.86 -1.42 -0.28
CA HIS A 100 -7.97 -2.22 -1.48
C HIS A 100 -7.18 -1.57 -2.62
N ARG A 101 -6.47 -2.38 -3.42
CA ARG A 101 -5.82 -1.91 -4.64
C ARG A 101 -6.80 -1.22 -5.60
N GLN A 102 -8.04 -1.71 -5.64
CA GLN A 102 -9.11 -1.17 -6.48
C GLN A 102 -10.20 -0.52 -5.61
N VAL A 103 -10.58 0.71 -5.93
CA VAL A 103 -11.62 1.48 -5.23
C VAL A 103 -12.75 1.85 -6.19
N TRP A 104 -13.98 1.46 -5.86
CA TRP A 104 -15.15 1.71 -6.70
C TRP A 104 -15.69 3.14 -6.55
N LEU A 105 -16.05 3.74 -7.68
CA LEU A 105 -16.71 5.03 -7.77
C LEU A 105 -18.23 4.86 -7.75
N LYS A 106 -18.95 5.92 -7.38
CA LYS A 106 -20.43 5.89 -7.27
C LYS A 106 -21.09 5.64 -8.62
N CYS A 107 -20.47 6.12 -9.70
CA CYS A 107 -20.94 5.88 -11.06
C CYS A 107 -20.74 4.45 -11.56
N GLY A 108 -20.01 3.60 -10.85
CA GLY A 108 -19.69 2.23 -11.26
C GLY A 108 -18.37 2.08 -12.05
N GLY A 109 -17.62 3.18 -12.19
CA GLY A 109 -16.19 3.14 -12.50
C GLY A 109 -15.36 2.76 -11.28
N TYR A 110 -14.04 2.70 -11.42
CA TYR A 110 -13.13 2.43 -10.32
C TYR A 110 -11.76 3.06 -10.58
N ILE A 111 -11.03 3.33 -9.50
CA ILE A 111 -9.61 3.69 -9.57
C ILE A 111 -8.76 2.51 -9.09
N VAL A 112 -7.57 2.37 -9.66
CA VAL A 112 -6.55 1.40 -9.26
C VAL A 112 -5.35 2.17 -8.76
N ILE A 113 -4.88 1.86 -7.55
CA ILE A 113 -3.73 2.56 -6.93
C ILE A 113 -2.58 1.55 -6.82
N ASP A 114 -1.48 1.84 -7.49
CA ASP A 114 -0.25 1.05 -7.49
C ASP A 114 0.90 1.88 -6.91
N GLU A 115 1.39 1.45 -5.75
CA GLU A 115 2.57 2.03 -5.11
C GLU A 115 3.82 1.33 -5.65
N THR A 116 4.75 2.10 -6.22
CA THR A 116 6.06 1.60 -6.68
C THR A 116 7.18 2.20 -5.83
N GLU A 117 8.42 1.78 -6.08
CA GLU A 117 9.60 2.30 -5.36
C GLU A 117 9.74 3.83 -5.46
N ALA A 118 9.50 4.40 -6.64
CA ALA A 118 9.78 5.81 -6.91
C ALA A 118 8.52 6.71 -6.90
N LEU A 119 7.37 6.14 -7.27
CA LEU A 119 6.14 6.90 -7.47
C LEU A 119 4.89 6.07 -7.22
N VAL A 120 3.76 6.74 -7.05
CA VAL A 120 2.44 6.10 -7.00
C VAL A 120 1.71 6.36 -8.32
N ALA A 121 1.29 5.29 -8.98
CA ALA A 121 0.49 5.34 -10.20
C ALA A 121 -0.97 5.09 -9.87
N ILE A 122 -1.86 5.90 -10.42
CA ILE A 122 -3.31 5.78 -10.24
C ILE A 122 -3.97 5.72 -11.60
N ASP A 123 -4.71 4.66 -11.88
CA ASP A 123 -5.42 4.44 -13.15
C ASP A 123 -6.94 4.55 -12.96
N VAL A 124 -7.62 5.22 -13.87
CA VAL A 124 -9.08 5.47 -13.81
C VAL A 124 -9.82 4.67 -14.88
N ASN A 125 -10.74 3.81 -14.44
CA ASN A 125 -11.52 2.94 -15.31
C ASN A 125 -13.01 3.24 -15.25
N THR A 126 -13.68 3.18 -16.41
CA THR A 126 -15.14 3.32 -16.52
C THR A 126 -15.91 2.12 -15.97
N GLY A 127 -15.28 0.94 -15.89
CA GLY A 127 -15.88 -0.26 -15.30
C GLY A 127 -17.24 -0.64 -15.90
N ARG A 128 -18.28 -0.66 -15.07
CA ARG A 128 -19.67 -0.94 -15.48
C ARG A 128 -20.37 0.29 -16.05
N ASN A 129 -19.80 1.48 -15.88
CA ASN A 129 -20.31 2.74 -16.38
C ASN A 129 -19.95 2.95 -17.86
N LYS A 130 -20.45 2.09 -18.74
CA LYS A 130 -20.11 2.15 -20.18
C LYS A 130 -20.85 3.23 -20.96
N GLY A 131 -21.68 4.04 -20.30
CA GLY A 131 -22.40 5.15 -20.90
C GLY A 131 -23.48 4.69 -21.90
N GLY A 132 -24.58 5.44 -21.94
CA GLY A 132 -25.58 5.32 -23.00
C GLY A 132 -25.18 6.15 -24.23
N ARG A 133 -26.09 7.01 -24.70
CA ARG A 133 -25.92 7.85 -25.91
C ARG A 133 -24.82 8.93 -25.85
N ASP A 134 -24.22 9.21 -24.69
CA ASP A 134 -23.24 10.31 -24.52
C ASP A 134 -21.99 9.84 -23.75
N VAL A 135 -21.01 9.36 -24.50
CA VAL A 135 -19.76 8.80 -23.98
C VAL A 135 -18.90 9.90 -23.34
N GLU A 136 -18.85 11.10 -23.91
CA GLU A 136 -18.01 12.20 -23.43
C GLU A 136 -18.45 12.69 -22.04
N LYS A 137 -19.76 12.83 -21.81
CA LYS A 137 -20.27 13.16 -20.47
C LYS A 137 -20.00 12.08 -19.44
N THR A 138 -20.07 10.81 -19.85
CA THR A 138 -19.81 9.67 -18.96
C THR A 138 -18.33 9.66 -18.53
N ILE A 139 -17.42 9.95 -19.47
CA ILE A 139 -15.98 10.09 -19.19
C ILE A 139 -15.72 11.23 -18.22
N LEU A 140 -16.25 12.43 -18.49
CA LEU A 140 -16.07 13.58 -17.61
C LEU A 140 -16.60 13.29 -16.21
N GLN A 141 -17.80 12.73 -16.09
CA GLN A 141 -18.37 12.37 -14.78
C GLN A 141 -17.47 11.38 -14.04
N THR A 142 -16.97 10.35 -14.71
CA THR A 142 -16.11 9.34 -14.11
C THR A 142 -14.79 9.96 -13.63
N ASN A 143 -14.17 10.83 -14.43
CA ASN A 143 -12.94 11.52 -14.04
C ASN A 143 -13.14 12.51 -12.89
N LEU A 144 -14.29 13.20 -12.81
CA LEU A 144 -14.60 14.09 -11.69
C LEU A 144 -14.79 13.29 -10.39
N GLU A 145 -15.51 12.18 -10.43
CA GLU A 145 -15.65 11.28 -9.28
C GLU A 145 -14.30 10.66 -8.88
N ALA A 146 -13.49 10.28 -9.86
CA ALA A 146 -12.13 9.79 -9.62
C ALA A 146 -11.25 10.86 -8.95
N ALA A 147 -11.30 12.12 -9.38
CA ALA A 147 -10.50 13.19 -8.76
C ALA A 147 -10.88 13.40 -7.28
N ASP A 148 -12.17 13.39 -6.96
CA ASP A 148 -12.65 13.48 -5.57
C ASP A 148 -12.14 12.30 -4.73
N GLU A 149 -12.25 11.09 -5.27
CA GLU A 149 -11.85 9.86 -4.59
C GLU A 149 -10.34 9.73 -4.43
N ILE A 150 -9.55 10.09 -5.45
CA ILE A 150 -8.08 10.13 -5.38
C ILE A 150 -7.65 11.05 -4.25
N ALA A 151 -8.20 12.28 -4.17
CA ALA A 151 -7.84 13.22 -3.11
C ALA A 151 -8.17 12.65 -1.71
N ARG A 152 -9.27 11.91 -1.60
CA ARG A 152 -9.67 11.22 -0.36
C ARG A 152 -8.69 10.09 0.00
N GLN A 153 -8.35 9.23 -0.96
CA GLN A 153 -7.46 8.08 -0.76
C GLN A 153 -6.03 8.51 -0.39
N LEU A 154 -5.51 9.57 -1.00
CA LEU A 154 -4.20 10.11 -0.66
C LEU A 154 -4.09 10.48 0.82
N ARG A 155 -5.16 11.01 1.42
CA ARG A 155 -5.22 11.32 2.85
C ARG A 155 -5.40 10.07 3.71
N LEU A 156 -6.32 9.18 3.33
CA LEU A 156 -6.63 7.99 4.11
C LEU A 156 -5.46 7.01 4.20
N ARG A 157 -4.73 6.82 3.09
CA ARG A 157 -3.55 5.93 3.01
C ARG A 157 -2.25 6.63 3.38
N ASN A 158 -2.31 7.94 3.65
CA ASN A 158 -1.14 8.79 3.85
C ASN A 158 -0.10 8.67 2.70
N ILE A 159 -0.56 8.57 1.44
CA ILE A 159 0.33 8.46 0.28
C ILE A 159 1.10 9.77 0.09
N GLY A 160 2.41 9.69 -0.10
CA GLY A 160 3.26 10.85 -0.37
C GLY A 160 4.42 10.54 -1.30
N GLY A 161 5.05 11.58 -1.83
CA GLY A 161 6.05 11.51 -2.89
C GLY A 161 5.46 11.95 -4.24
N LEU A 162 6.02 11.41 -5.32
CA LEU A 162 5.54 11.64 -6.69
C LEU A 162 4.31 10.75 -6.95
N ILE A 163 3.24 11.36 -7.43
CA ILE A 163 1.98 10.69 -7.76
C ILE A 163 1.63 11.04 -9.21
N ILE A 164 1.27 10.03 -9.98
CA ILE A 164 0.82 10.15 -11.37
C ILE A 164 -0.58 9.56 -11.46
N ALA A 165 -1.55 10.37 -11.90
CA ALA A 165 -2.91 9.93 -12.15
C ALA A 165 -3.19 9.91 -13.66
N ASP A 166 -3.52 8.73 -14.17
CA ASP A 166 -3.94 8.46 -15.54
C ASP A 166 -5.47 8.53 -15.62
N PHE A 167 -5.98 9.71 -16.00
CA PHE A 167 -7.41 9.92 -16.19
C PHE A 167 -7.83 9.45 -17.58
N ILE A 168 -9.09 9.05 -17.72
CA ILE A 168 -9.64 8.65 -19.02
C ILE A 168 -9.52 9.81 -20.02
N ASP A 169 -9.04 9.52 -21.23
CA ASP A 169 -8.82 10.52 -22.28
C ASP A 169 -10.02 11.45 -22.52
N MET A 170 -9.78 12.75 -22.37
CA MET A 170 -10.75 13.81 -22.64
C MET A 170 -10.29 14.67 -23.82
N LYS A 171 -11.13 14.80 -24.86
CA LYS A 171 -10.86 15.67 -26.01
C LYS A 171 -11.00 17.16 -25.69
N SER A 172 -11.92 17.49 -24.79
CA SER A 172 -12.25 18.86 -24.41
C SER A 172 -11.22 19.40 -23.40
N ARG A 173 -10.55 20.51 -23.74
CA ARG A 173 -9.68 21.25 -22.81
C ARG A 173 -10.46 21.77 -21.60
N LYS A 174 -11.74 22.11 -21.78
CA LYS A 174 -12.62 22.55 -20.70
C LYS A 174 -12.83 21.44 -19.67
N ASP A 175 -12.95 20.21 -20.13
CA ASP A 175 -13.20 19.03 -19.30
C ASP A 175 -11.94 18.66 -18.51
N GLN A 176 -10.78 18.68 -19.18
CA GLN A 176 -9.46 18.54 -18.52
C GLN A 176 -9.27 19.60 -17.41
N GLN A 177 -9.64 20.86 -17.69
CA GLN A 177 -9.54 21.94 -16.71
C GLN A 177 -10.52 21.77 -15.54
N ALA A 178 -11.70 21.20 -15.77
CA ALA A 178 -12.66 20.91 -14.72
C ALA A 178 -12.13 19.84 -13.74
N VAL A 179 -11.55 18.77 -14.27
CA VAL A 179 -10.92 17.71 -13.46
C VAL A 179 -9.73 18.26 -12.66
N TYR A 180 -8.83 19.01 -13.30
CA TYR A 180 -7.73 19.68 -12.61
C TYR A 180 -8.21 20.66 -11.52
N GLY A 181 -9.23 21.48 -11.82
CA GLY A 181 -9.80 22.43 -10.88
C GLY A 181 -10.39 21.73 -9.64
N LEU A 182 -11.14 20.65 -9.84
CA LEU A 182 -11.70 19.87 -8.73
C LEU A 182 -10.59 19.22 -7.90
N MET A 183 -9.60 18.60 -8.54
CA MET A 183 -8.47 17.97 -7.84
C MET A 183 -7.73 18.99 -6.96
N LYS A 184 -7.45 20.18 -7.50
CA LYS A 184 -6.83 21.28 -6.76
C LYS A 184 -7.67 21.75 -5.58
N GLU A 185 -8.99 21.88 -5.75
CA GLU A 185 -9.92 22.26 -4.67
C GLU A 185 -9.88 21.23 -3.53
N ARG A 186 -9.89 19.94 -3.85
CA ARG A 186 -9.90 18.87 -2.86
C ARG A 186 -8.58 18.70 -2.12
N LEU A 187 -7.45 18.89 -2.81
CA LEU A 187 -6.13 18.85 -2.19
C LEU A 187 -5.84 20.09 -1.34
N ASN A 188 -6.47 21.24 -1.61
CA ASN A 188 -6.32 22.43 -0.78
C ASN A 188 -6.86 22.25 0.66
N ARG A 189 -7.68 21.20 0.88
CA ARG A 189 -8.16 20.80 2.21
C ARG A 189 -7.20 19.83 2.92
N ASP A 190 -6.17 19.35 2.22
CA ASP A 190 -5.14 18.50 2.80
C ASP A 190 -4.18 19.32 3.66
N LYS A 191 -3.74 18.74 4.78
CA LYS A 191 -2.74 19.35 5.66
C LYS A 191 -1.33 19.22 5.08
N ALA A 192 -1.08 18.16 4.32
CA ALA A 192 0.20 17.95 3.64
C ALA A 192 0.34 18.94 2.48
N LYS A 193 1.54 19.50 2.30
CA LYS A 193 1.81 20.38 1.15
C LYS A 193 1.71 19.57 -0.14
N THR A 194 0.89 20.05 -1.07
CA THR A 194 0.71 19.43 -2.39
C THR A 194 1.08 20.40 -3.50
N HIS A 195 1.73 19.89 -4.54
CA HIS A 195 1.92 20.61 -5.79
C HIS A 195 1.34 19.77 -6.92
N ILE A 196 0.43 20.35 -7.70
CA ILE A 196 -0.32 19.66 -8.76
C ILE A 196 -0.15 20.41 -10.08
N LEU A 197 0.15 19.67 -11.15
CA LEU A 197 0.26 20.19 -12.50
C LEU A 197 -1.04 19.91 -13.29
N PRO A 198 -1.37 20.73 -14.30
CA PRO A 198 -2.44 20.41 -15.24
C PRO A 198 -2.17 19.08 -15.97
N ILE A 199 -3.23 18.48 -16.51
CA ILE A 199 -3.11 17.27 -17.33
C ILE A 199 -2.14 17.53 -18.50
N SER A 200 -1.11 16.71 -18.59
CA SER A 200 -0.04 16.79 -19.58
C SER A 200 -0.54 16.46 -20.99
N GLN A 201 0.33 16.63 -21.99
CA GLN A 201 0.02 16.23 -23.36
C GLN A 201 -0.12 14.70 -23.52
N LEU A 202 0.41 13.92 -22.57
CA LEU A 202 0.31 12.47 -22.54
C LEU A 202 -0.95 11.96 -21.82
N GLY A 203 -1.83 12.87 -21.36
CA GLY A 203 -3.05 12.49 -20.62
C GLY A 203 -2.85 12.31 -19.11
N LEU A 204 -1.61 12.41 -18.63
CA LEU A 204 -1.26 12.19 -17.22
C LEU A 204 -1.36 13.47 -16.39
N MET A 205 -1.88 13.36 -15.17
CA MET A 205 -1.80 14.40 -14.14
C MET A 205 -0.69 14.07 -13.15
N GLU A 206 0.29 14.96 -13.06
CA GLU A 206 1.45 14.81 -12.17
C GLU A 206 1.27 15.69 -10.92
N MET A 207 1.57 15.12 -9.76
CA MET A 207 1.57 15.86 -8.51
C MET A 207 2.60 15.34 -7.52
N THR A 208 2.97 16.19 -6.57
CA THR A 208 3.76 15.79 -5.40
C THR A 208 2.98 16.09 -4.14
N ARG A 209 3.08 15.19 -3.16
CA ARG A 209 2.52 15.37 -1.81
C ARG A 209 3.61 15.13 -0.78
N GLN A 210 3.80 16.07 0.13
CA GLN A 210 4.83 15.97 1.18
C GLN A 210 4.61 14.69 2.02
N ARG A 211 5.67 13.88 2.17
CA ARG A 211 5.67 12.74 3.10
C ARG A 211 5.79 13.26 4.53
N ALA A 212 4.75 13.09 5.33
CA ALA A 212 4.79 13.41 6.77
C ALA A 212 5.32 12.23 7.59
N GLN A 213 5.01 11.00 7.17
CA GLN A 213 5.37 9.72 7.80
C GLN A 213 5.51 8.65 6.69
N GLU A 214 5.92 7.43 7.06
CA GLU A 214 5.83 6.27 6.18
C GLU A 214 4.39 6.04 5.71
N SER A 215 4.22 5.37 4.56
CA SER A 215 2.88 5.07 4.06
C SER A 215 2.18 4.14 5.03
N LEU A 216 0.85 4.22 5.12
CA LEU A 216 0.12 3.30 6.00
C LEU A 216 0.26 1.84 5.53
N SER A 217 0.45 1.64 4.22
CA SER A 217 0.72 0.35 3.60
C SER A 217 1.98 -0.30 4.18
N ASP A 218 3.07 0.44 4.37
CA ASP A 218 4.34 -0.07 4.92
C ASP A 218 4.21 -0.46 6.40
N THR A 219 3.28 0.17 7.14
CA THR A 219 3.03 -0.15 8.56
C THR A 219 2.10 -1.35 8.72
N ILE A 220 1.16 -1.55 7.79
CA ILE A 220 0.11 -2.58 7.89
C ILE A 220 0.52 -3.87 7.19
N TYR A 221 1.28 -3.79 6.10
CA TYR A 221 1.60 -4.92 5.24
C TYR A 221 3.10 -5.21 5.22
N GLU A 222 3.42 -6.49 5.17
CA GLU A 222 4.76 -6.97 4.84
C GLU A 222 4.81 -7.41 3.37
N ASN A 223 5.99 -7.33 2.76
CA ASN A 223 6.20 -7.84 1.42
C ASN A 223 5.83 -9.33 1.35
N CYS A 224 5.18 -9.73 0.24
CA CYS A 224 4.78 -11.11 0.05
C CYS A 224 6.01 -12.04 0.21
N PRO A 225 6.00 -12.98 1.18
CA PRO A 225 7.16 -13.83 1.46
C PRO A 225 7.45 -14.82 0.32
N TYR A 226 6.50 -14.97 -0.61
CA TYR A 226 6.64 -15.81 -1.79
C TYR A 226 7.36 -15.06 -2.92
N CYS A 227 6.74 -14.03 -3.49
CA CYS A 227 7.30 -13.34 -4.66
C CYS A 227 8.22 -12.16 -4.33
N GLY A 228 8.35 -11.79 -3.05
CA GLY A 228 9.13 -10.63 -2.60
C GLY A 228 8.53 -9.30 -3.04
N GLY A 229 7.20 -9.22 -3.14
CA GLY A 229 6.49 -8.02 -3.60
C GLY A 229 6.34 -7.91 -5.13
N ARG A 230 6.91 -8.83 -5.92
CA ARG A 230 6.80 -8.80 -7.40
C ARG A 230 5.37 -8.96 -7.93
N GLY A 231 4.43 -9.50 -7.14
CA GLY A 231 3.06 -9.80 -7.55
C GLY A 231 2.92 -10.93 -8.59
N VAL A 232 4.03 -11.45 -9.10
CA VAL A 232 4.10 -12.54 -10.09
C VAL A 232 5.21 -13.52 -9.73
N VAL A 233 5.09 -14.75 -10.22
CA VAL A 233 6.13 -15.77 -10.15
C VAL A 233 6.35 -16.39 -11.53
N LYS A 234 7.55 -16.93 -11.78
CA LYS A 234 7.86 -17.61 -13.04
C LYS A 234 6.84 -18.73 -13.30
N THR A 235 6.54 -18.96 -14.58
CA THR A 235 5.68 -20.08 -14.97
C THR A 235 6.39 -21.42 -14.78
N SER A 236 5.64 -22.53 -14.66
CA SER A 236 6.24 -23.87 -14.60
C SER A 236 7.17 -24.16 -15.78
N MET A 237 6.85 -23.62 -16.95
CA MET A 237 7.65 -23.75 -18.17
C MET A 237 8.99 -23.03 -18.04
N THR A 238 8.99 -21.79 -17.56
CA THR A 238 10.24 -21.06 -17.33
C THR A 238 11.11 -21.77 -16.29
N THR A 239 10.53 -22.23 -15.18
CA THR A 239 11.27 -22.97 -14.16
C THR A 239 11.80 -24.32 -14.69
N SER A 240 11.02 -25.03 -15.52
CA SER A 240 11.48 -26.32 -16.07
C SER A 240 12.65 -26.13 -17.02
N VAL A 241 12.60 -25.15 -17.92
CA VAL A 241 13.71 -24.81 -18.83
C VAL A 241 14.98 -24.43 -18.05
N GLU A 242 14.85 -23.66 -16.97
CA GLU A 242 15.98 -23.33 -16.08
C GLU A 242 16.56 -24.59 -15.43
N LEU A 243 15.70 -25.46 -14.89
CA LEU A 243 16.12 -26.73 -14.33
C LEU A 243 16.85 -27.60 -15.36
N HIS A 244 16.36 -27.71 -16.59
CA HIS A 244 17.02 -28.46 -17.66
C HIS A 244 18.43 -27.93 -17.94
N ARG A 245 18.60 -26.61 -17.99
CA ARG A 245 19.92 -25.98 -18.18
C ARG A 245 20.85 -26.28 -17.01
N THR A 246 20.36 -26.16 -15.79
CA THR A 246 21.15 -26.45 -14.58
C THR A 246 21.52 -27.93 -14.49
N LEU A 247 20.57 -28.84 -14.76
CA LEU A 247 20.82 -30.28 -14.82
C LEU A 247 21.89 -30.62 -15.84
N ASN A 248 21.80 -30.07 -17.06
CA ASN A 248 22.80 -30.29 -18.10
C ASN A 248 24.22 -29.87 -17.64
N THR A 249 24.34 -28.73 -16.96
CA THR A 249 25.61 -28.26 -16.40
C THR A 249 26.12 -29.15 -15.27
N VAL A 250 25.25 -29.50 -14.32
CA VAL A 250 25.59 -30.38 -13.18
C VAL A 250 25.99 -31.76 -13.66
N MET A 251 25.19 -32.40 -14.52
CA MET A 251 25.47 -33.73 -15.06
C MET A 251 26.78 -33.75 -15.85
N ARG A 252 27.07 -32.70 -16.62
CA ARG A 252 28.36 -32.58 -17.32
C ARG A 252 29.54 -32.43 -16.36
N LYS A 253 29.38 -31.69 -15.27
CA LYS A 253 30.44 -31.39 -14.29
C LYS A 253 30.78 -32.59 -13.41
N TYR A 254 29.78 -33.38 -13.00
CA TYR A 254 29.95 -34.52 -12.11
C TYR A 254 29.84 -35.87 -12.84
N GLN A 255 29.97 -35.88 -14.17
CA GLN A 255 29.75 -37.06 -15.02
C GLN A 255 30.59 -38.29 -14.61
N GLU A 256 31.80 -38.06 -14.07
CA GLU A 256 32.72 -39.14 -13.68
C GLU A 256 32.55 -39.60 -12.23
N SER A 257 31.87 -38.82 -11.39
CA SER A 257 31.82 -39.04 -9.94
C SER A 257 30.44 -39.34 -9.39
N ILE A 258 29.38 -38.86 -10.06
CA ILE A 258 28.00 -38.97 -9.57
C ILE A 258 27.09 -39.40 -10.71
N HIS A 259 26.51 -40.58 -10.56
CA HIS A 259 25.57 -41.14 -11.54
C HIS A 259 24.11 -41.06 -11.08
N ASP A 260 23.83 -41.06 -9.77
CA ASP A 260 22.46 -40.94 -9.25
C ASP A 260 22.20 -39.52 -8.75
N ILE A 261 21.34 -38.79 -9.45
CA ILE A 261 21.02 -37.39 -9.15
C ILE A 261 19.56 -37.29 -8.75
N ARG A 262 19.29 -36.56 -7.67
CA ARG A 262 17.95 -36.31 -7.15
C ARG A 262 17.62 -34.82 -7.21
N VAL A 263 16.49 -34.49 -7.83
CA VAL A 263 15.95 -33.14 -7.91
C VAL A 263 14.77 -32.99 -6.96
N ILE A 264 14.82 -31.99 -6.08
CA ILE A 264 13.73 -31.62 -5.18
C ILE A 264 13.16 -30.28 -5.64
N LEU A 265 11.85 -30.22 -5.88
CA LEU A 265 11.19 -29.04 -6.44
C LEU A 265 9.70 -28.99 -6.09
N ASN A 266 9.06 -27.86 -6.40
CA ASN A 266 7.63 -27.70 -6.20
C ASN A 266 6.80 -28.71 -7.04
N PRO A 267 5.71 -29.30 -6.50
CA PRO A 267 4.87 -30.28 -7.21
C PRO A 267 4.28 -29.77 -8.53
N GLY A 268 3.98 -28.47 -8.65
CA GLY A 268 3.44 -27.87 -9.86
C GLY A 268 4.44 -27.91 -11.03
N VAL A 269 5.73 -27.71 -10.74
CA VAL A 269 6.80 -27.84 -11.73
C VAL A 269 7.08 -29.31 -12.03
N LEU A 270 7.06 -30.18 -11.01
CA LEU A 270 7.23 -31.62 -11.18
C LEU A 270 6.15 -32.24 -12.09
N LYS A 271 4.89 -31.80 -11.95
CA LYS A 271 3.80 -32.26 -12.81
C LYS A 271 4.11 -31.98 -14.29
N ARG A 272 4.52 -30.74 -14.59
CA ARG A 272 4.93 -30.37 -15.95
C ARG A 272 6.08 -31.24 -16.46
N LEU A 273 7.13 -31.44 -15.65
CA LEU A 273 8.28 -32.26 -16.06
C LEU A 273 7.86 -33.67 -16.49
N LYS A 274 6.87 -34.25 -15.82
CA LYS A 274 6.35 -35.59 -16.14
C LYS A 274 5.46 -35.61 -17.38
N GLU A 275 4.68 -34.56 -17.60
CA GLU A 275 3.67 -34.53 -18.67
C GLU A 275 4.23 -34.00 -20.00
N GLU A 276 5.14 -33.02 -19.95
CA GLU A 276 5.59 -32.27 -21.13
C GLU A 276 7.09 -32.43 -21.42
N ASP A 277 7.93 -32.62 -20.40
CA ASP A 277 9.40 -32.60 -20.57
C ASP A 277 10.02 -34.02 -20.44
N GLU A 278 9.22 -35.09 -20.45
CA GLU A 278 9.67 -36.48 -20.24
C GLU A 278 10.75 -36.92 -21.24
N GLU A 279 10.53 -36.66 -22.53
CA GLU A 279 11.50 -37.02 -23.59
C GLU A 279 12.85 -36.33 -23.39
N LEU A 280 12.83 -35.04 -23.04
CA LEU A 280 14.03 -34.25 -22.79
C LEU A 280 14.83 -34.75 -21.58
N LEU A 281 14.13 -35.23 -20.54
CA LEU A 281 14.78 -35.82 -19.36
C LEU A 281 15.41 -37.17 -19.68
N VAL A 282 14.73 -38.01 -20.45
CA VAL A 282 15.28 -39.30 -20.91
C VAL A 282 16.52 -39.10 -21.79
N GLU A 283 16.52 -38.08 -22.65
CA GLU A 283 17.71 -37.73 -23.44
C GLU A 283 18.89 -37.29 -22.57
N LEU A 284 18.64 -36.52 -21.51
CA LEU A 284 19.68 -36.10 -20.55
C LEU A 284 20.26 -37.30 -19.79
N GLU A 285 19.42 -38.21 -19.30
CA GLU A 285 19.85 -39.45 -18.64
C GLU A 285 20.75 -40.29 -19.56
N ARG A 286 20.34 -40.46 -20.81
CA ARG A 286 21.11 -41.22 -21.82
C ARG A 286 22.44 -40.56 -22.15
N ARG A 287 22.46 -39.24 -22.31
CA ARG A 287 23.67 -38.49 -22.71
C ARG A 287 24.78 -38.58 -21.67
N TYR A 288 24.42 -38.54 -20.38
CA TYR A 288 25.38 -38.50 -19.28
C TYR A 288 25.50 -39.82 -18.52
N ALA A 289 24.81 -40.88 -18.96
CA ALA A 289 24.76 -42.18 -18.29
C ALA A 289 24.44 -42.06 -16.78
N GLY A 290 23.49 -41.18 -16.46
CA GLY A 290 23.04 -40.90 -15.09
C GLY A 290 21.55 -41.19 -14.91
N ARG A 291 21.14 -41.42 -13.66
CA ARG A 291 19.76 -41.65 -13.24
C ARG A 291 19.22 -40.40 -12.55
N LEU A 292 18.10 -39.88 -13.01
CA LEU A 292 17.40 -38.74 -12.42
C LEU A 292 16.22 -39.24 -11.58
N THR A 293 16.16 -38.81 -10.33
CA THR A 293 15.01 -39.04 -9.44
C THR A 293 14.41 -37.71 -9.03
N PHE A 294 13.09 -37.57 -9.15
CA PHE A 294 12.40 -36.34 -8.81
C PHE A 294 11.54 -36.50 -7.55
N ARG A 295 11.63 -35.52 -6.65
CA ARG A 295 10.81 -35.45 -5.43
C ARG A 295 10.07 -34.11 -5.40
N GLY A 296 8.74 -34.19 -5.33
CA GLY A 296 7.90 -33.02 -5.11
C GLY A 296 7.88 -32.63 -3.63
N ASP A 297 8.15 -31.37 -3.32
CA ASP A 297 8.03 -30.81 -1.98
C ASP A 297 7.10 -29.58 -2.00
N PRO A 298 5.89 -29.66 -1.42
CA PRO A 298 4.95 -28.53 -1.37
C PRO A 298 5.49 -27.29 -0.63
N THR A 299 6.50 -27.45 0.22
CA THR A 299 7.12 -26.34 0.96
C THR A 299 8.12 -25.55 0.10
N PHE A 300 8.53 -26.09 -1.05
CA PHE A 300 9.45 -25.40 -1.95
C PHE A 300 8.72 -24.30 -2.72
N HIS A 301 9.37 -23.13 -2.76
CA HIS A 301 8.98 -22.04 -3.63
C HIS A 301 8.95 -22.52 -5.09
N HIS A 302 7.96 -22.08 -5.89
CA HIS A 302 7.77 -22.50 -7.27
C HIS A 302 8.98 -22.23 -8.19
N GLU A 303 9.76 -21.21 -7.87
CA GLU A 303 11.01 -20.86 -8.59
C GLU A 303 12.26 -21.53 -8.02
N LYS A 304 12.13 -22.35 -6.96
CA LYS A 304 13.24 -23.01 -6.29
C LYS A 304 13.25 -24.50 -6.62
N PHE A 305 14.43 -24.98 -6.97
CA PHE A 305 14.74 -26.40 -7.05
C PHE A 305 16.14 -26.63 -6.48
N VAL A 306 16.37 -27.82 -5.94
CA VAL A 306 17.67 -28.25 -5.42
C VAL A 306 18.03 -29.56 -6.09
N ILE A 307 19.28 -29.66 -6.54
CA ILE A 307 19.85 -30.87 -7.15
C ILE A 307 20.82 -31.46 -6.13
N THR A 308 20.68 -32.75 -5.84
CA THR A 308 21.48 -33.47 -4.85
C THR A 308 22.00 -34.77 -5.42
N ASP A 309 23.11 -35.28 -4.90
CA ASP A 309 23.48 -36.68 -5.08
C ASP A 309 22.48 -37.56 -4.33
N ALA A 310 21.88 -38.53 -5.03
CA ALA A 310 20.88 -39.41 -4.44
C ALA A 310 21.47 -40.35 -3.36
N ASN A 311 22.79 -40.60 -3.37
CA ASN A 311 23.44 -41.50 -2.44
C ASN A 311 23.93 -40.76 -1.19
N THR A 312 24.58 -39.62 -1.36
CA THR A 312 25.15 -38.85 -0.24
C THR A 312 24.24 -37.74 0.29
N GLY A 313 23.26 -37.29 -0.49
CA GLY A 313 22.41 -36.15 -0.15
C GLY A 313 23.12 -34.78 -0.30
N THR A 314 24.35 -34.77 -0.78
CA THR A 314 25.14 -33.55 -0.98
C THR A 314 24.52 -32.70 -2.08
N GLU A 315 24.34 -31.39 -1.84
CA GLU A 315 23.86 -30.46 -2.87
C GLU A 315 24.89 -30.30 -3.99
N LEU A 316 24.40 -30.36 -5.23
CA LEU A 316 25.19 -30.25 -6.45
C LEU A 316 24.92 -28.90 -7.10
N HIS A 317 25.94 -28.05 -7.13
CA HIS A 317 25.87 -26.75 -7.78
C HIS A 317 26.46 -26.83 -9.19
N ALA A 318 25.77 -26.17 -10.14
CA ALA A 318 26.24 -25.94 -11.51
C ALA A 318 27.67 -25.36 -11.52
#